data_AF-A0A821BD45-F1
#
_entry.id   AF-A0A821BD45-F1
#
_cell.length_a   1.000
_cell.length_b   1.000
_cell.length_c   1.000
_cell.angle_alpha   90.00
_cell.angle_beta   90.00
_cell.angle_gamma   90.00
#
_symmetry.space_group_name_H-M   'P 1'
#
loop_
_entity.id
_entity.type
_entity.pdbx_description
1 polymer ?
#
loop_
_entity_poly.entity_id
_entity_poly.type
_entity_poly.pdbx_seq_one_letter_code
_entity_poly.pdbx_strand_id
1 'polypeptide(L)'
;MAKTDFYSARVLQQRVRREKVHYEQIVDDESKSDINSSSDSVDMLDFQLLNNTTTTTRLHRQELDDNVDGGHFSDEDNFENYYSSNEADNVNIDDEILLLHDGNLPLYQQASVSVGKAVQYIMNYYINSNYDKSKVVALLNVIKYILPIPNRLPTTFHQILKIYGKKPSSTVKFYYNSCLALTAVKGGQQYCTNFNCPFTNIKLSKRQLMEIFTMNVRDKLQSIVRRKISVITGYEELFPKFDTSSGNRYQLITKNVANPITLNIHVDGAPLVTIKQLTDLSVNGTSIFVNEHEFQVNVKTLFFISDLPAKSLFTETIHFNGYFACTNCITESTLYKKQIIYPYRNNNYMSRNHEQFVKTAKEVELISRVDGKYAKSVVGIKGFSSLLKLFRYPDDIIYDYMHLIWLNHVPTLLKRFIGILSKNDINAIDSLLPGDGVVVLCI
;
A
#
# COMPACT_ATOMS: atom_id res chain seq x y z
N MET A 1 9.26 24.36 27.45
CA MET A 1 8.11 24.66 26.57
C MET A 1 7.81 23.41 25.75
N ALA A 2 6.93 22.55 26.26
CA ALA A 2 6.53 21.31 25.60
C ALA A 2 5.28 21.56 24.74
N LYS A 3 5.34 21.18 23.46
CA LYS A 3 4.17 21.09 22.58
C LYS A 3 3.62 19.68 22.71
N THR A 4 2.54 19.52 23.47
CA THR A 4 1.79 18.26 23.57
C THR A 4 0.69 18.19 22.50
N ASP A 5 0.38 16.96 22.12
CA ASP A 5 -0.45 16.53 21.01
C ASP A 5 -1.88 17.10 20.99
N PHE A 6 -2.15 18.00 20.05
CA PHE A 6 -3.51 18.42 19.72
C PHE A 6 -4.30 17.37 18.91
N TYR A 7 -3.62 16.37 18.34
CA TYR A 7 -4.24 15.37 17.47
C TYR A 7 -5.00 14.30 18.27
N SER A 8 -4.47 13.85 19.42
CA SER A 8 -5.11 12.81 20.24
C SER A 8 -6.36 13.33 20.96
N ALA A 9 -6.34 14.58 21.44
CA ALA A 9 -7.47 15.18 22.15
C ALA A 9 -8.73 15.32 21.27
N ARG A 10 -8.54 15.60 19.97
CA ARG A 10 -9.64 15.72 19.01
C ARG A 10 -10.30 14.36 18.71
N VAL A 11 -9.52 13.30 18.63
CA VAL A 11 -10.01 11.93 18.45
C VAL A 11 -10.77 11.44 19.68
N LEU A 12 -10.25 11.70 20.88
CA LEU A 12 -10.91 11.44 22.16
C LEU A 12 -12.25 12.19 22.27
N GLN A 13 -12.28 13.48 21.94
CA GLN A 13 -13.53 14.25 21.92
C GLN A 13 -14.56 13.68 20.95
N GLN A 14 -14.15 13.21 19.77
CA GLN A 14 -15.07 12.59 18.82
C GLN A 14 -15.62 11.25 19.33
N ARG A 15 -14.82 10.46 20.06
CA ARG A 15 -15.24 9.19 20.64
C ARG A 15 -16.28 9.40 21.75
N VAL A 16 -16.00 10.31 22.68
CA VAL A 16 -16.94 10.70 23.76
C VAL A 16 -18.25 11.25 23.17
N ARG A 17 -18.18 12.02 22.08
CA ARG A 17 -19.38 12.56 21.42
C ARG A 17 -20.23 11.48 20.77
N ARG A 18 -19.62 10.42 20.22
CA ARG A 18 -20.34 9.26 19.65
C ARG A 18 -21.01 8.42 20.74
N GLU A 19 -20.31 8.21 21.85
CA GLU A 19 -20.85 7.48 23.02
C GLU A 19 -22.03 8.24 23.65
N LYS A 20 -21.94 9.57 23.74
CA LYS A 20 -23.05 10.39 24.24
C LYS A 20 -24.28 10.34 23.35
N VAL A 21 -24.12 10.43 22.03
CA VAL A 21 -25.24 10.29 21.07
C VAL A 21 -25.86 8.89 21.14
N HIS A 22 -25.04 7.84 21.32
CA HIS A 22 -25.52 6.48 21.49
C HIS A 22 -26.33 6.30 22.78
N TYR A 23 -25.92 6.95 23.88
CA TYR A 23 -26.65 6.92 25.14
C TYR A 23 -27.99 7.67 25.04
N GLU A 24 -28.00 8.85 24.42
CA GLU A 24 -29.21 9.64 24.19
C GLU A 24 -30.23 8.90 23.30
N GLN A 25 -29.76 8.14 22.29
CA GLN A 25 -30.63 7.30 21.46
C GLN A 25 -31.27 6.13 22.20
N ILE A 26 -30.55 5.51 23.15
CA ILE A 26 -31.11 4.43 23.98
C ILE A 26 -32.21 4.97 24.91
N VAL A 27 -32.01 6.15 25.49
CA VAL A 27 -32.99 6.80 26.39
C VAL A 27 -34.25 7.22 25.62
N ASP A 28 -34.11 7.66 24.37
CA ASP A 28 -35.23 8.04 23.50
C ASP A 28 -36.04 6.82 22.98
N ASP A 29 -35.42 5.65 22.89
CA ASP A 29 -36.09 4.41 22.46
C ASP A 29 -36.80 3.71 23.64
N GLU A 30 -36.24 3.77 24.86
CA GLU A 30 -36.90 3.26 26.08
C GLU A 30 -38.10 4.11 26.52
N SER A 31 -38.13 5.40 26.15
CA SER A 31 -39.26 6.29 26.46
C SER A 31 -40.43 6.20 25.46
N LYS A 32 -40.29 5.39 24.40
CA LYS A 32 -41.33 5.20 23.37
C LYS A 32 -41.97 3.81 23.36
N SER A 33 -41.52 2.89 24.23
CA SER A 33 -42.07 1.53 24.28
C SER A 33 -43.33 1.37 25.14
N ASP A 34 -43.75 2.41 25.85
CA ASP A 34 -45.02 2.41 26.58
C ASP A 34 -46.02 3.30 25.85
N ILE A 35 -46.84 2.72 24.97
CA ILE A 35 -48.20 3.12 24.55
C ILE A 35 -48.49 2.41 23.22
N ASN A 36 -49.14 1.24 23.30
CA ASN A 36 -50.31 0.84 22.49
C ASN A 36 -50.58 -0.66 22.61
N SER A 37 -51.59 -1.00 23.41
CA SER A 37 -52.25 -2.31 23.43
C SER A 37 -53.69 -2.16 22.93
N SER A 38 -54.00 -2.68 21.75
CA SER A 38 -55.35 -3.08 21.30
C SER A 38 -55.19 -3.90 20.01
N SER A 39 -55.20 -5.23 20.14
CA SER A 39 -56.31 -6.09 19.69
C SER A 39 -56.53 -6.05 18.18
N ASP A 40 -56.10 -7.10 17.48
CA ASP A 40 -57.06 -8.02 16.85
C ASP A 40 -56.39 -9.29 16.32
N SER A 41 -57.16 -10.36 16.47
CA SER A 41 -56.90 -11.77 16.21
C SER A 41 -56.90 -12.14 14.72
N VAL A 42 -56.16 -13.20 14.35
CA VAL A 42 -56.65 -14.47 13.75
C VAL A 42 -55.51 -15.21 13.02
N ASP A 43 -55.34 -16.47 13.45
CA ASP A 43 -54.82 -17.70 12.82
C ASP A 43 -53.50 -17.75 12.02
N MET A 44 -52.51 -18.48 12.56
CA MET A 44 -51.90 -19.61 11.83
C MET A 44 -51.08 -20.57 12.73
N LEU A 45 -51.65 -21.76 12.93
CA LEU A 45 -51.06 -23.12 13.04
C LEU A 45 -49.72 -23.37 13.77
N ASP A 46 -49.89 -24.04 14.91
CA ASP A 46 -49.11 -25.14 15.55
C ASP A 46 -47.76 -25.59 14.98
N PHE A 47 -46.72 -25.48 15.83
CA PHE A 47 -45.80 -26.58 16.13
C PHE A 47 -45.27 -26.44 17.57
N GLN A 48 -45.94 -27.13 18.50
CA GLN A 48 -45.43 -27.53 19.83
C GLN A 48 -44.40 -28.67 19.62
N LEU A 49 -43.41 -29.02 20.45
CA LEU A 49 -43.04 -28.74 21.84
C LEU A 49 -41.60 -29.30 22.00
N LEU A 50 -40.72 -28.64 22.76
CA LEU A 50 -40.11 -29.23 23.96
C LEU A 50 -39.35 -28.15 24.73
N ASN A 51 -40.04 -27.60 25.73
CA ASN A 51 -39.43 -26.90 26.85
C ASN A 51 -38.75 -27.91 27.76
N ASN A 52 -37.59 -27.55 28.27
CA ASN A 52 -37.24 -27.85 29.65
C ASN A 52 -36.79 -26.55 30.34
N THR A 53 -37.57 -26.19 31.35
CA THR A 53 -37.25 -25.35 32.51
C THR A 53 -35.81 -25.58 33.00
N THR A 54 -35.12 -24.64 33.65
CA THR A 54 -35.44 -24.20 35.01
C THR A 54 -34.56 -23.00 35.45
N THR A 55 -35.17 -22.16 36.29
CA THR A 55 -34.60 -21.36 37.40
C THR A 55 -33.71 -20.15 37.13
N THR A 56 -34.35 -18.99 37.27
CA THR A 56 -33.77 -17.70 37.62
C THR A 56 -33.23 -17.74 39.06
N THR A 57 -31.92 -17.54 39.24
CA THR A 57 -31.35 -17.12 40.53
C THR A 57 -30.59 -15.82 40.33
N ARG A 58 -31.13 -14.79 40.96
CA ARG A 58 -30.63 -13.42 41.03
C ARG A 58 -29.46 -13.41 42.01
N LEU A 59 -28.24 -13.08 41.58
CA LEU A 59 -27.14 -12.73 42.48
C LEU A 59 -26.40 -11.50 41.98
N HIS A 60 -26.21 -10.59 42.94
CA HIS A 60 -25.34 -9.42 42.93
C HIS A 60 -24.00 -9.70 42.24
N ARG A 61 -23.62 -8.82 41.30
CA ARG A 61 -22.25 -8.80 40.77
C ARG A 61 -21.49 -7.67 41.45
N GLN A 62 -20.51 -8.06 42.26
CA GLN A 62 -19.42 -7.22 42.76
C GLN A 62 -18.55 -6.77 41.59
N GLU A 63 -18.07 -5.54 41.70
CA GLU A 63 -17.02 -4.93 40.90
C GLU A 63 -15.74 -5.76 41.02
N LEU A 64 -15.17 -6.16 39.89
CA LEU A 64 -13.80 -6.64 39.79
C LEU A 64 -13.10 -5.85 38.70
N ASP A 65 -12.08 -5.12 39.13
CA ASP A 65 -11.00 -4.56 38.34
C ASP A 65 -10.35 -5.66 37.50
N ASP A 66 -10.28 -5.45 36.19
CA ASP A 66 -9.30 -6.13 35.34
C ASP A 66 -8.56 -5.09 34.50
N ASN A 67 -7.33 -4.85 34.94
CA ASN A 67 -6.23 -4.31 34.16
C ASN A 67 -6.09 -5.11 32.85
N VAL A 68 -6.27 -4.45 31.70
CA VAL A 68 -5.76 -4.96 30.44
C VAL A 68 -4.93 -3.87 29.76
N ASP A 69 -3.68 -4.27 29.58
CA ASP A 69 -2.53 -3.58 29.02
C ASP A 69 -2.83 -2.92 27.66
N GLY A 70 -2.57 -1.62 27.59
CA GLY A 70 -2.76 -0.79 26.41
C GLY A 70 -1.59 -0.93 25.45
N GLY A 71 -1.72 -1.85 24.49
CA GLY A 71 -0.79 -1.97 23.36
C GLY A 71 -0.71 -0.67 22.56
N HIS A 72 0.43 0.00 22.67
CA HIS A 72 0.83 1.19 21.92
C HIS A 72 1.13 0.78 20.47
N PHE A 73 0.28 1.14 19.51
CA PHE A 73 0.60 1.11 18.09
C PHE A 73 1.09 2.50 17.67
N SER A 74 2.40 2.63 17.45
CA SER A 74 3.02 3.74 16.74
C SER A 74 3.52 3.22 15.40
N ASP A 75 2.78 3.51 14.33
CA ASP A 75 3.23 3.29 12.97
C ASP A 75 4.11 4.47 12.55
N GLU A 76 5.42 4.30 12.71
CA GLU A 76 6.42 4.99 11.89
C GLU A 76 7.00 3.97 10.91
N ASP A 77 6.88 4.29 9.62
CA ASP A 77 7.29 3.48 8.48
C ASP A 77 8.76 3.05 8.54
N ASN A 78 8.97 1.76 8.82
CA ASN A 78 10.28 1.13 8.83
C ASN A 78 10.42 0.18 7.63
N PHE A 79 10.89 0.70 6.50
CA PHE A 79 11.00 -0.02 5.22
C PHE A 79 12.21 -0.98 5.12
N GLU A 80 12.91 -1.26 6.22
CA GLU A 80 14.09 -2.15 6.23
C GLU A 80 13.82 -3.62 6.60
N ASN A 81 12.60 -4.01 7.01
CA ASN A 81 12.43 -5.28 7.73
C ASN A 81 12.07 -6.53 6.90
N TYR A 82 12.07 -6.50 5.56
CA TYR A 82 11.76 -7.71 4.78
C TYR A 82 12.92 -8.74 4.69
N TYR A 83 14.07 -8.47 5.32
CA TYR A 83 15.17 -9.43 5.45
C TYR A 83 15.55 -9.77 6.89
N SER A 84 14.77 -9.34 7.89
CA SER A 84 15.08 -9.63 9.29
C SER A 84 14.46 -10.96 9.73
N SER A 85 15.14 -12.05 9.38
CA SER A 85 14.93 -13.36 10.01
C SER A 85 15.87 -13.47 11.21
N ASN A 86 15.30 -13.35 12.42
CA ASN A 86 15.65 -14.01 13.69
C ASN A 86 17.09 -14.53 13.95
N GLU A 87 18.13 -13.75 13.72
CA GLU A 87 19.43 -13.96 14.37
C GLU A 87 19.97 -12.61 14.82
N ALA A 88 19.78 -12.30 16.11
CA ALA A 88 20.45 -11.19 16.76
C ALA A 88 21.92 -11.56 16.95
N ASP A 89 22.71 -11.43 15.88
CA ASP A 89 24.16 -11.47 15.97
C ASP A 89 24.61 -10.28 16.84
N ASN A 90 25.35 -10.55 17.91
CA ASN A 90 26.06 -9.54 18.70
C ASN A 90 27.09 -8.85 17.80
N VAL A 91 26.66 -7.82 17.07
CA VAL A 91 27.56 -7.00 16.24
C VAL A 91 28.36 -6.11 17.17
N ASN A 92 29.68 -6.30 17.18
CA ASN A 92 30.60 -5.44 17.90
C ASN A 92 30.55 -4.03 17.30
N ILE A 93 30.27 -3.01 18.13
CA ILE A 93 30.06 -1.61 17.72
C ILE A 93 31.29 -1.06 16.96
N ASP A 94 32.48 -1.57 17.26
CA ASP A 94 33.73 -1.19 16.58
C ASP A 94 33.77 -1.58 15.09
N ASP A 95 33.07 -2.64 14.68
CA ASP A 95 32.99 -3.05 13.27
C ASP A 95 32.06 -2.14 12.45
N GLU A 96 31.07 -1.49 13.09
CA GLU A 96 30.12 -0.63 12.38
C GLU A 96 30.73 0.72 11.98
N ILE A 97 31.64 1.26 12.80
CA ILE A 97 32.36 2.51 12.53
C ILE A 97 33.39 2.32 11.39
N LEU A 98 34.02 1.14 11.30
CA LEU A 98 35.00 0.81 10.25
C LEU A 98 34.37 0.60 8.86
N LEU A 99 33.10 0.21 8.78
CA LEU A 99 32.39 -0.10 7.52
C LEU A 99 31.69 1.11 6.87
N LEU A 100 31.67 2.26 7.55
CA LEU A 100 31.23 3.52 6.95
C LEU A 100 32.25 4.06 5.93
N HIS A 101 33.50 3.59 5.96
CA HIS A 101 34.57 4.09 5.10
C HIS A 101 34.73 3.27 3.81
N ASP A 102 34.33 3.92 2.72
CA ASP A 102 34.72 3.77 1.32
C ASP A 102 35.20 2.37 0.86
N GLY A 103 34.38 1.67 0.07
CA GLY A 103 34.71 0.36 -0.53
C GLY A 103 35.96 0.38 -1.43
N ASN A 104 36.56 1.55 -1.65
CA ASN A 104 37.82 1.76 -2.34
C ASN A 104 39.06 1.49 -1.47
N LEU A 105 38.93 1.36 -0.15
CA LEU A 105 40.07 1.05 0.72
C LEU A 105 40.68 -0.33 0.41
N PRO A 106 42.01 -0.49 0.52
CA PRO A 106 42.65 -1.79 0.34
C PRO A 106 42.17 -2.78 1.42
N LEU A 107 42.03 -4.05 1.04
CA LEU A 107 41.49 -5.12 1.88
C LEU A 107 42.27 -5.31 3.20
N TYR A 108 43.58 -5.15 3.14
CA TYR A 108 44.51 -5.06 4.27
C TYR A 108 45.69 -4.16 3.85
N GLN A 109 46.62 -3.88 4.76
CA GLN A 109 47.77 -3.02 4.46
C GLN A 109 48.58 -3.59 3.28
N GLN A 110 48.87 -2.74 2.28
CA GLN A 110 49.56 -3.12 1.03
C GLN A 110 48.81 -4.10 0.10
N ALA A 111 47.54 -4.43 0.38
CA ALA A 111 46.74 -5.24 -0.54
C ALA A 111 46.53 -4.51 -1.88
N SER A 112 46.72 -5.22 -2.99
CA SER A 112 46.41 -4.71 -4.34
C SER A 112 44.91 -4.70 -4.66
N VAL A 113 44.09 -5.34 -3.81
CA VAL A 113 42.65 -5.49 -3.98
C VAL A 113 41.92 -4.65 -2.92
N SER A 114 40.92 -3.88 -3.34
CA SER A 114 40.05 -3.14 -2.42
C SER A 114 38.97 -4.02 -1.80
N VAL A 115 38.43 -3.59 -0.65
CA VAL A 115 37.31 -4.28 0.03
C VAL A 115 36.12 -4.47 -0.92
N GLY A 116 35.75 -3.42 -1.66
CA GLY A 116 34.64 -3.48 -2.62
C GLY A 116 34.87 -4.49 -3.73
N LYS A 117 36.10 -4.61 -4.23
CA LYS A 117 36.45 -5.57 -5.27
C LYS A 117 36.48 -7.01 -4.75
N ALA A 118 36.96 -7.23 -3.52
CA ALA A 118 36.88 -8.53 -2.85
C ALA A 118 35.42 -8.97 -2.64
N VAL A 119 34.57 -8.07 -2.12
CA VAL A 119 33.13 -8.30 -1.96
C VAL A 119 32.45 -8.60 -3.30
N GLN A 120 32.83 -7.90 -4.38
CA GLN A 120 32.32 -8.17 -5.72
C GLN A 120 32.65 -9.60 -6.20
N TYR A 121 33.86 -10.09 -5.95
CA TYR A 121 34.23 -11.47 -6.29
C TYR A 121 33.43 -12.49 -5.49
N ILE A 122 33.25 -12.27 -4.19
CA ILE A 122 32.47 -13.14 -3.30
C ILE A 122 31.00 -13.19 -3.75
N MET A 123 30.41 -12.03 -4.10
CA MET A 123 29.03 -11.96 -4.59
C MET A 123 28.87 -12.61 -5.97
N ASN A 124 29.84 -12.43 -6.88
CA ASN A 124 29.81 -13.14 -8.16
C ASN A 124 29.89 -14.66 -7.97
N TYR A 125 30.74 -15.12 -7.05
CA TYR A 125 30.80 -16.54 -6.69
C TYR A 125 29.45 -17.02 -6.15
N TYR A 126 28.86 -16.33 -5.16
CA TYR A 126 27.54 -16.65 -4.61
C TYR A 126 26.46 -16.76 -5.67
N ILE A 127 26.34 -15.77 -6.57
CA ILE A 127 25.33 -15.73 -7.63
C ILE A 127 25.49 -16.92 -8.58
N ASN A 128 26.72 -17.30 -8.92
CA ASN A 128 26.99 -18.35 -9.91
C ASN A 128 26.94 -19.76 -9.33
N SER A 129 27.11 -19.91 -8.02
CA SER A 129 27.23 -21.22 -7.35
C SER A 129 25.93 -21.70 -6.69
N ASN A 130 24.89 -20.87 -6.67
CA ASN A 130 23.57 -21.20 -6.10
C ASN A 130 23.65 -21.67 -4.64
N TYR A 131 24.61 -21.14 -3.86
CA TYR A 131 24.74 -21.46 -2.45
C TYR A 131 23.68 -20.76 -1.60
N ASP A 132 23.39 -21.36 -0.44
CA ASP A 132 22.64 -20.68 0.62
C ASP A 132 23.49 -19.59 1.31
N LYS A 133 22.81 -18.66 2.00
CA LYS A 133 23.44 -17.55 2.72
C LYS A 133 24.44 -18.05 3.77
N SER A 134 24.12 -19.13 4.48
CA SER A 134 24.97 -19.72 5.52
C SER A 134 26.33 -20.16 5.00
N LYS A 135 26.39 -20.79 3.82
CA LYS A 135 27.64 -21.23 3.18
C LYS A 135 28.51 -20.06 2.76
N VAL A 136 27.91 -18.94 2.33
CA VAL A 136 28.66 -17.72 2.01
C VAL A 136 29.28 -17.10 3.26
N VAL A 137 28.55 -17.07 4.37
CA VAL A 137 29.07 -16.57 5.65
C VAL A 137 30.20 -17.48 6.16
N ALA A 138 30.05 -18.80 6.04
CA ALA A 138 31.13 -19.73 6.38
C ALA A 138 32.38 -19.48 5.51
N LEU A 139 32.21 -19.33 4.19
CA LEU A 139 33.31 -19.01 3.27
C LEU A 139 33.98 -17.67 3.62
N LEU A 140 33.19 -16.63 3.92
CA LEU A 140 33.68 -15.34 4.36
C LEU A 140 34.58 -15.46 5.59
N ASN A 141 34.13 -16.19 6.60
CA ASN A 141 34.89 -16.40 7.82
C ASN A 141 36.21 -17.11 7.52
N VAL A 142 36.18 -18.17 6.70
CA VAL A 142 37.41 -18.86 6.25
C VAL A 142 38.37 -17.90 5.56
N ILE A 143 37.90 -17.09 4.61
CA ILE A 143 38.76 -16.10 3.92
C ILE A 143 39.30 -15.09 4.93
N LYS A 144 38.47 -14.59 5.85
CA LYS A 144 38.87 -13.59 6.85
C LYS A 144 39.99 -14.11 7.76
N TYR A 145 39.96 -15.39 8.12
CA TYR A 145 41.01 -16.04 8.91
C TYR A 145 42.34 -16.22 8.16
N ILE A 146 42.30 -16.34 6.84
CA ILE A 146 43.51 -16.50 6.01
C ILE A 146 44.19 -15.15 5.73
N LEU A 147 43.43 -14.05 5.76
CA LEU A 147 43.96 -12.72 5.47
C LEU A 147 44.83 -12.16 6.60
N PRO A 148 45.89 -11.38 6.28
CA PRO A 148 46.70 -10.70 7.28
C PRO A 148 45.86 -9.83 8.22
N ILE A 149 46.20 -9.81 9.51
CA ILE A 149 45.55 -8.96 10.52
C ILE A 149 46.33 -7.64 10.64
N PRO A 150 45.67 -6.46 10.62
CA PRO A 150 44.23 -6.25 10.45
C PRO A 150 43.77 -6.30 8.98
N ASN A 151 42.62 -6.93 8.74
CA ASN A 151 41.90 -6.87 7.45
C ASN A 151 40.50 -6.28 7.61
N ARG A 152 39.99 -5.75 6.51
CA ARG A 152 38.69 -5.06 6.41
C ARG A 152 37.63 -5.91 5.71
N LEU A 153 37.80 -7.24 5.66
CA LEU A 153 36.79 -8.10 5.05
C LEU A 153 35.53 -8.15 5.94
N PRO A 154 34.32 -7.98 5.37
CA PRO A 154 33.07 -8.12 6.11
C PRO A 154 32.92 -9.51 6.73
N THR A 155 32.32 -9.57 7.91
CA THR A 155 32.01 -10.84 8.61
C THR A 155 30.61 -11.33 8.33
N THR A 156 29.69 -10.41 8.02
CA THR A 156 28.29 -10.77 7.81
C THR A 156 27.84 -10.54 6.38
N PHE A 157 26.84 -11.31 5.95
CA PHE A 157 26.22 -11.14 4.65
C PHE A 157 25.51 -9.78 4.52
N HIS A 158 24.99 -9.25 5.64
CA HIS A 158 24.40 -7.90 5.65
C HIS A 158 25.44 -6.82 5.30
N GLN A 159 26.64 -6.90 5.88
CA GLN A 159 27.74 -5.99 5.57
C GLN A 159 28.21 -6.13 4.11
N ILE A 160 28.27 -7.37 3.57
CA ILE A 160 28.45 -7.61 2.14
C ILE A 160 27.41 -6.85 1.32
N LEU A 161 26.12 -7.01 1.63
CA LEU A 161 25.04 -6.36 0.89
C LEU A 161 25.10 -4.84 1.01
N LYS A 162 25.51 -4.31 2.16
CA LYS A 162 25.73 -2.87 2.37
C LYS A 162 26.87 -2.34 1.50
N ILE A 163 27.94 -3.11 1.30
CA ILE A 163 29.06 -2.73 0.42
C ILE A 163 28.73 -2.95 -1.06
N TYR A 164 28.10 -4.07 -1.39
CA TYR A 164 27.75 -4.47 -2.77
C TYR A 164 26.57 -3.65 -3.33
N GLY A 165 25.56 -3.40 -2.49
CA GLY A 165 24.37 -2.61 -2.78
C GLY A 165 24.64 -1.10 -2.85
N LYS A 166 25.81 -0.65 -2.41
CA LYS A 166 26.31 0.72 -2.59
C LYS A 166 26.77 1.03 -4.02
N LYS A 167 26.37 0.26 -5.04
CA LYS A 167 26.28 0.86 -6.38
C LYS A 167 25.10 1.83 -6.33
N PRO A 168 25.33 3.16 -6.39
CA PRO A 168 24.22 4.08 -6.45
C PRO A 168 23.40 3.71 -7.69
N SER A 169 22.21 3.14 -7.46
CA SER A 169 21.33 2.74 -8.55
C SER A 169 20.88 3.93 -9.41
N SER A 170 21.14 5.12 -8.87
CA SER A 170 21.04 6.43 -9.48
C SER A 170 22.26 7.26 -9.10
N THR A 171 23.04 7.74 -10.06
CA THR A 171 24.01 8.83 -9.81
C THR A 171 23.30 10.16 -9.98
N VAL A 172 23.50 11.08 -9.04
CA VAL A 172 23.02 12.46 -9.16
C VAL A 172 24.17 13.32 -9.66
N LYS A 173 23.98 13.97 -10.80
CA LYS A 173 24.89 15.01 -11.30
C LYS A 173 24.21 16.35 -11.17
N PHE A 174 24.97 17.35 -10.79
CA PHE A 174 24.49 18.72 -10.65
C PHE A 174 25.05 19.55 -11.79
N TYR A 175 24.20 20.37 -12.38
CA TYR A 175 24.55 21.29 -13.45
C TYR A 175 24.13 22.70 -13.09
N TYR A 176 24.87 23.70 -13.53
CA TYR A 176 24.46 25.09 -13.37
C TYR A 176 23.39 25.42 -14.41
N ASN A 177 22.23 25.89 -13.98
CA ASN A 177 21.05 26.05 -14.85
C ASN A 177 21.25 27.04 -16.01
N SER A 178 22.12 28.05 -15.90
CA SER A 178 22.30 29.06 -16.94
C SER A 178 23.28 28.67 -18.05
N CYS A 179 24.32 27.88 -17.74
CA CYS A 179 25.32 27.48 -18.75
C CYS A 179 25.40 25.96 -18.99
N LEU A 180 24.59 25.18 -18.25
CA LEU A 180 24.50 23.72 -18.35
C LEU A 180 25.83 22.99 -18.13
N ALA A 181 26.81 23.64 -17.51
CA ALA A 181 28.08 23.01 -17.15
C ALA A 181 27.93 22.20 -15.86
N LEU A 182 28.66 21.09 -15.79
CA LEU A 182 28.74 20.26 -14.59
C LEU A 182 29.24 21.09 -13.41
N THR A 183 28.72 20.85 -12.21
CA THR A 183 29.22 21.51 -11.00
C THR A 183 30.22 20.63 -10.26
N ALA A 184 31.18 21.28 -9.60
CA ALA A 184 32.11 20.64 -8.69
C ALA A 184 31.73 20.93 -7.24
N VAL A 185 31.97 19.96 -6.36
CA VAL A 185 31.80 20.12 -4.90
C VAL A 185 33.13 20.53 -4.29
N LYS A 186 33.19 21.70 -3.64
CA LYS A 186 34.34 22.12 -2.81
C LYS A 186 33.82 22.51 -1.43
N GLY A 187 34.32 21.88 -0.37
CA GLY A 187 33.87 22.15 1.00
C GLY A 187 32.36 21.97 1.23
N GLY A 188 31.74 20.99 0.54
CA GLY A 188 30.30 20.72 0.62
C GLY A 188 29.42 21.73 -0.15
N GLN A 189 30.01 22.65 -0.90
CA GLN A 189 29.31 23.65 -1.71
C GLN A 189 29.51 23.39 -3.21
N GLN A 190 28.50 23.71 -4.02
CA GLN A 190 28.52 23.48 -5.48
C GLN A 190 28.99 24.74 -6.23
N TYR A 191 29.85 24.54 -7.23
CA TYR A 191 30.45 25.60 -8.06
C TYR A 191 30.40 25.21 -9.54
N CYS A 192 30.20 26.18 -10.44
CA CYS A 192 30.27 25.93 -11.88
C CYS A 192 31.70 25.59 -12.33
N THR A 193 31.87 24.59 -13.20
CA THR A 193 33.19 24.20 -13.74
C THR A 193 33.56 24.88 -15.06
N ASN A 194 32.61 25.50 -15.76
CA ASN A 194 32.89 26.20 -17.02
C ASN A 194 33.61 27.53 -16.75
N PHE A 195 34.89 27.64 -17.14
CA PHE A 195 35.74 28.82 -16.92
C PHE A 195 35.20 30.13 -17.51
N ASN A 196 34.36 30.08 -18.54
CA ASN A 196 33.74 31.26 -19.15
C ASN A 196 32.45 31.69 -18.42
N CYS A 197 32.02 30.94 -17.41
CA CYS A 197 30.83 31.27 -16.64
C CYS A 197 31.14 32.40 -15.63
N PRO A 198 30.30 33.45 -15.54
CA PRO A 198 30.47 34.50 -14.53
C PRO A 198 30.32 33.98 -13.09
N PHE A 199 29.76 32.78 -12.91
CA PHE A 199 29.60 32.10 -11.63
C PHE A 199 30.70 31.05 -11.36
N THR A 200 31.79 31.06 -12.11
CA THR A 200 32.94 30.19 -11.83
C THR A 200 33.55 30.55 -10.49
N ASN A 201 33.77 29.56 -9.63
CA ASN A 201 34.22 29.72 -8.24
C ASN A 201 33.28 30.54 -7.33
N ILE A 202 32.05 30.86 -7.78
CA ILE A 202 31.00 31.42 -6.92
C ILE A 202 30.10 30.29 -6.43
N LYS A 203 29.75 30.32 -5.14
CA LYS A 203 28.82 29.37 -4.54
C LYS A 203 27.46 29.46 -5.23
N LEU A 204 26.99 28.33 -5.77
CA LEU A 204 25.66 28.24 -6.38
C LEU A 204 24.60 27.96 -5.31
N SER A 205 23.46 28.67 -5.40
CA SER A 205 22.27 28.37 -4.60
C SER A 205 21.51 27.17 -5.16
N LYS A 206 20.68 26.51 -4.34
CA LYS A 206 19.87 25.35 -4.81
C LYS A 206 18.98 25.68 -6.00
N ARG A 207 18.46 26.91 -6.10
CA ARG A 207 17.62 27.37 -7.23
C ARG A 207 18.39 27.54 -8.55
N GLN A 208 19.70 27.61 -8.48
CA GLN A 208 20.59 27.73 -9.63
C GLN A 208 21.10 26.36 -10.12
N LEU A 209 20.78 25.29 -9.40
CA LEU A 209 21.22 23.95 -9.73
C LEU A 209 20.11 23.20 -10.47
N MET A 210 20.52 22.46 -11.49
CA MET A 210 19.73 21.43 -12.15
C MET A 210 20.27 20.09 -11.69
N GLU A 211 19.41 19.27 -11.08
CA GLU A 211 19.75 17.92 -10.63
C GLU A 211 19.36 16.92 -11.72
N ILE A 212 20.35 16.20 -12.25
CA ILE A 212 20.12 15.12 -13.22
C ILE A 212 20.36 13.79 -12.52
N PHE A 213 19.28 13.03 -12.37
CA PHE A 213 19.30 11.67 -11.84
C PHE A 213 19.54 10.70 -12.99
N THR A 214 20.74 10.15 -13.08
CA THR A 214 21.02 9.06 -14.02
C THR A 214 20.83 7.74 -13.30
N MET A 215 19.73 7.05 -13.59
CA MET A 215 19.48 5.70 -13.11
C MET A 215 19.67 4.70 -14.24
N ASN A 216 20.32 3.57 -13.96
CA ASN A 216 20.35 2.47 -14.93
C ASN A 216 18.99 1.77 -14.89
N VAL A 217 18.05 2.27 -15.69
CA VAL A 217 16.68 1.74 -15.81
C VAL A 217 16.73 0.26 -16.17
N ARG A 218 17.68 -0.16 -17.02
CA ARG A 218 17.89 -1.57 -17.37
C ARG A 218 18.27 -2.39 -16.14
N ASP A 219 19.20 -1.94 -15.30
CA ASP A 219 19.61 -2.69 -14.10
C ASP A 219 18.49 -2.75 -13.05
N LYS A 220 17.72 -1.67 -12.89
CA LYS A 220 16.54 -1.65 -12.00
C LYS A 220 15.45 -2.58 -12.49
N LEU A 221 15.08 -2.50 -13.78
CA LEU A 221 14.09 -3.39 -14.39
C LEU A 221 14.58 -4.84 -14.38
N GLN A 222 15.83 -5.11 -14.76
CA GLN A 222 16.42 -6.45 -14.68
C GLN A 222 16.47 -6.95 -13.24
N SER A 223 16.75 -6.10 -12.26
CA SER A 223 16.73 -6.51 -10.87
C SER A 223 15.31 -6.82 -10.38
N ILE A 224 14.31 -6.05 -10.77
CA ILE A 224 12.90 -6.31 -10.43
C ILE A 224 12.45 -7.61 -11.09
N VAL A 225 12.69 -7.73 -12.40
CA VAL A 225 12.37 -8.91 -13.20
C VAL A 225 13.08 -10.13 -12.63
N ARG A 226 14.40 -10.12 -12.40
CA ARG A 226 15.14 -11.27 -11.85
C ARG A 226 14.69 -11.66 -10.44
N ARG A 227 14.40 -10.71 -9.55
CA ARG A 227 13.90 -11.01 -8.19
C ARG A 227 12.51 -11.64 -8.21
N LYS A 228 11.72 -11.35 -9.23
CA LYS A 228 10.33 -11.81 -9.34
C LYS A 228 10.14 -12.83 -10.47
N ILE A 229 11.19 -13.21 -11.21
CA ILE A 229 11.04 -14.00 -12.45
C ILE A 229 10.45 -15.36 -12.14
N SER A 230 10.89 -16.02 -11.07
CA SER A 230 10.35 -17.32 -10.62
C SER A 230 8.89 -17.23 -10.17
N VAL A 231 8.48 -16.07 -9.62
CA VAL A 231 7.08 -15.80 -9.26
C VAL A 231 6.25 -15.51 -10.52
N ILE A 232 6.79 -14.73 -11.45
CA ILE A 232 6.14 -14.38 -12.72
C ILE A 232 5.99 -15.61 -13.63
N THR A 233 6.99 -16.50 -13.66
CA THR A 233 6.97 -17.72 -14.49
C THR A 233 6.34 -18.91 -13.78
N GLY A 234 6.29 -18.90 -12.45
CA GLY A 234 5.75 -19.99 -11.63
C GLY A 234 4.23 -19.98 -11.48
N TYR A 235 3.58 -18.86 -11.77
CA TYR A 235 2.13 -18.69 -11.66
C TYR A 235 1.52 -18.21 -12.99
N GLU A 236 1.55 -19.07 -14.02
CA GLU A 236 0.94 -18.79 -15.34
C GLU A 236 -0.56 -18.42 -15.25
N GLU A 237 -1.25 -18.83 -14.18
CA GLU A 237 -2.67 -18.53 -13.95
C GLU A 237 -2.92 -17.15 -13.31
N LEU A 238 -1.98 -16.63 -12.50
CA LEU A 238 -2.07 -15.30 -11.87
C LEU A 238 -1.52 -14.19 -12.76
N PHE A 239 -0.59 -14.55 -13.65
CA PHE A 239 0.00 -13.67 -14.66
C PHE A 239 -0.19 -14.29 -16.05
N PRO A 240 -1.42 -14.28 -16.59
CA PRO A 240 -1.67 -14.78 -17.94
C PRO A 240 -0.73 -14.10 -18.94
N LYS A 241 -0.32 -14.81 -20.00
CA LYS A 241 0.57 -14.31 -21.08
C LYS A 241 0.07 -13.06 -21.83
N PHE A 242 -1.09 -12.55 -21.43
CA PHE A 242 -1.78 -11.39 -21.95
C PHE A 242 -2.15 -10.51 -20.76
N ASP A 243 -1.21 -9.66 -20.36
CA ASP A 243 -1.55 -8.36 -19.75
C ASP A 243 -2.52 -7.62 -20.68
N THR A 244 -3.47 -6.86 -20.12
CA THR A 244 -4.50 -6.04 -20.77
C THR A 244 -4.23 -5.67 -22.23
N SER A 245 -4.47 -6.64 -23.11
CA SER A 245 -4.03 -6.64 -24.49
C SER A 245 -5.12 -6.12 -25.40
N SER A 246 -5.44 -4.84 -25.29
CA SER A 246 -5.82 -4.14 -26.52
C SER A 246 -4.60 -3.44 -27.08
N GLY A 247 -3.61 -4.24 -27.50
CA GLY A 247 -2.49 -3.77 -28.31
C GLY A 247 -3.00 -2.99 -29.53
N ASN A 248 -4.16 -3.36 -30.08
CA ASN A 248 -4.84 -2.62 -31.15
C ASN A 248 -5.30 -1.21 -30.72
N ARG A 249 -5.85 -1.03 -29.51
CA ARG A 249 -6.26 0.30 -29.00
C ARG A 249 -5.05 1.15 -28.64
N TYR A 250 -3.97 0.56 -28.13
CA TYR A 250 -2.68 1.24 -27.95
C TYR A 250 -2.03 1.64 -29.28
N GLN A 251 -2.00 0.76 -30.28
CA GLN A 251 -1.49 1.05 -31.62
C GLN A 251 -2.33 2.11 -32.35
N LEU A 252 -3.65 2.12 -32.17
CA LEU A 252 -4.53 3.17 -32.70
C LEU A 252 -4.20 4.56 -32.12
N ILE A 253 -3.82 4.63 -30.84
CA ILE A 253 -3.47 5.88 -30.16
C ILE A 253 -2.03 6.34 -30.49
N THR A 254 -1.12 5.42 -30.77
CA THR A 254 0.34 5.69 -30.89
C THR A 254 0.83 5.89 -32.32
N LYS A 255 -0.01 5.65 -33.34
CA LYS A 255 0.35 5.73 -34.77
C LYS A 255 0.92 7.08 -35.25
N ASN A 256 0.84 8.15 -34.46
CA ASN A 256 1.26 9.50 -34.86
C ASN A 256 2.34 10.15 -33.98
N VAL A 257 2.96 9.43 -33.03
CA VAL A 257 4.01 10.01 -32.17
C VAL A 257 5.28 9.19 -32.30
N ALA A 258 6.40 9.82 -32.67
CA ALA A 258 7.69 9.17 -32.62
C ALA A 258 8.13 9.00 -31.15
N ASN A 259 8.38 7.75 -30.75
CA ASN A 259 8.93 7.34 -29.45
C ASN A 259 8.11 7.68 -28.17
N PRO A 260 6.79 7.40 -28.10
CA PRO A 260 6.02 7.65 -26.88
C PRO A 260 6.32 6.60 -25.81
N ILE A 261 6.82 7.03 -24.66
CA ILE A 261 6.80 6.23 -23.43
C ILE A 261 5.48 6.55 -22.71
N THR A 262 4.61 5.55 -22.57
CA THR A 262 3.39 5.68 -21.75
C THR A 262 3.66 5.10 -20.38
N LEU A 263 3.52 5.92 -19.34
CA LEU A 263 3.61 5.47 -17.95
C LEU A 263 2.19 5.27 -17.40
N ASN A 264 1.85 4.02 -17.11
CA ASN A 264 0.63 3.67 -16.37
C ASN A 264 0.95 3.75 -14.87
N ILE A 265 0.31 4.67 -14.16
CA ILE A 265 0.46 4.82 -12.72
C ILE A 265 -0.72 4.12 -12.05
N HIS A 266 -0.44 3.01 -11.38
CA HIS A 266 -1.36 2.41 -10.41
C HIS A 266 -1.05 3.02 -9.05
N VAL A 267 -1.97 3.82 -8.53
CA VAL A 267 -1.92 4.30 -7.16
C VAL A 267 -2.75 3.34 -6.32
N ASP A 268 -2.09 2.52 -5.51
CA ASP A 268 -2.71 1.82 -4.39
C ASP A 268 -2.70 2.79 -3.19
N GLY A 269 -3.87 3.20 -2.73
CA GLY A 269 -4.03 4.17 -1.63
C GLY A 269 -3.92 5.65 -2.03
N ALA A 270 -3.55 6.50 -1.06
CA ALA A 270 -3.54 7.95 -1.25
C ALA A 270 -2.47 8.38 -2.27
N PRO A 271 -2.80 9.26 -3.23
CA PRO A 271 -1.88 9.57 -4.30
C PRO A 271 -0.65 10.32 -3.74
N LEU A 272 0.54 9.74 -3.94
CA LEU A 272 1.86 10.36 -3.65
C LEU A 272 2.08 11.69 -4.41
N VAL A 273 1.26 11.93 -5.43
CA VAL A 273 1.30 13.09 -6.32
C VAL A 273 -0.03 13.82 -6.20
N THR A 274 -0.01 15.15 -6.09
CA THR A 274 -1.26 15.91 -6.00
C THR A 274 -2.09 15.72 -7.26
N ILE A 275 -3.42 15.75 -7.13
CA ILE A 275 -4.33 15.64 -8.28
C ILE A 275 -4.00 16.68 -9.35
N LYS A 276 -3.61 17.90 -8.94
CA LYS A 276 -3.17 18.95 -9.86
C LYS A 276 -1.95 18.53 -10.69
N GLN A 277 -0.94 17.93 -10.08
CA GLN A 277 0.25 17.43 -10.79
C GLN A 277 -0.10 16.25 -11.72
N LEU A 278 -0.98 15.34 -11.30
CA LEU A 278 -1.43 14.25 -12.17
C LEU A 278 -2.23 14.78 -13.37
N THR A 279 -3.11 15.76 -13.16
CA THR A 279 -3.83 16.44 -14.26
C THR A 279 -2.84 17.12 -15.20
N ASP A 280 -1.86 17.84 -14.66
CA ASP A 280 -0.82 18.53 -15.43
C ASP A 280 -0.02 17.54 -16.28
N LEU A 281 0.50 16.46 -15.67
CA LEU A 281 1.21 15.40 -16.38
C LEU A 281 0.35 14.67 -17.41
N SER A 282 -0.95 14.53 -17.15
CA SER A 282 -1.87 13.87 -18.08
C SER A 282 -2.22 14.74 -19.29
N VAL A 283 -2.22 16.06 -19.14
CA VAL A 283 -2.56 17.00 -20.21
C VAL A 283 -1.32 17.44 -20.97
N ASN A 284 -0.25 17.77 -20.26
CA ASN A 284 0.95 18.38 -20.80
C ASN A 284 2.09 17.37 -21.02
N GLY A 285 1.99 16.16 -20.47
CA GLY A 285 3.09 15.20 -20.50
C GLY A 285 4.31 15.67 -19.69
N THR A 286 5.45 15.06 -19.95
CA THR A 286 6.77 15.49 -19.46
C THR A 286 7.86 14.97 -20.38
N SER A 287 9.09 15.47 -20.27
CA SER A 287 10.23 14.99 -21.03
C SER A 287 11.22 14.28 -20.12
N ILE A 288 11.77 13.15 -20.59
CA ILE A 288 12.94 12.51 -19.96
C ILE A 288 14.09 12.45 -20.96
N PHE A 289 15.32 12.61 -20.48
CA PHE A 289 16.51 12.51 -21.32
C PHE A 289 17.22 11.17 -21.06
N VAL A 290 17.38 10.35 -22.10
CA VAL A 290 18.11 9.08 -22.04
C VAL A 290 19.25 9.15 -23.04
N ASN A 291 20.49 9.08 -22.55
CA ASN A 291 21.71 9.24 -23.36
C ASN A 291 21.66 10.51 -24.23
N GLU A 292 21.35 11.66 -23.62
CA GLU A 292 21.25 12.96 -24.30
C GLU A 292 20.12 13.08 -25.35
N HIS A 293 19.33 12.02 -25.55
CA HIS A 293 18.13 12.07 -26.38
C HIS A 293 16.89 12.35 -25.53
N GLU A 294 16.11 13.35 -25.94
CA GLU A 294 14.84 13.69 -25.31
C GLU A 294 13.75 12.69 -25.74
N PHE A 295 12.98 12.21 -24.75
CA PHE A 295 11.80 11.38 -24.93
C PHE A 295 10.60 12.07 -24.30
N GLN A 296 9.56 12.26 -25.11
CA GLN A 296 8.27 12.74 -24.64
C GLN A 296 7.54 11.59 -23.92
N VAL A 297 7.19 11.83 -22.66
CA VAL A 297 6.48 10.92 -21.78
C VAL A 297 5.07 11.45 -21.59
N ASN A 298 4.10 10.67 -22.02
CA ASN A 298 2.70 10.96 -21.75
C ASN A 298 2.24 10.10 -20.59
N VAL A 299 1.77 10.74 -19.52
CA VAL A 299 1.19 10.04 -18.37
C VAL A 299 -0.30 9.90 -18.63
N LYS A 300 -0.86 8.70 -18.41
CA LYS A 300 -2.30 8.49 -18.46
C LYS A 300 -2.74 7.73 -17.23
N THR A 301 -3.73 8.26 -16.54
CA THR A 301 -4.35 7.58 -15.42
C THR A 301 -5.52 6.76 -15.95
N LEU A 302 -5.48 5.44 -15.77
CA LEU A 302 -6.48 4.53 -16.34
C LEU A 302 -7.62 4.26 -15.37
N PHE A 303 -7.30 3.98 -14.12
CA PHE A 303 -8.27 3.63 -13.09
C PHE A 303 -7.74 3.98 -11.71
N PHE A 304 -8.67 4.14 -10.78
CA PHE A 304 -8.39 4.27 -9.36
C PHE A 304 -8.76 2.96 -8.66
N ILE A 305 -7.81 2.38 -7.93
CA ILE A 305 -8.01 1.18 -7.11
C ILE A 305 -7.68 1.56 -5.67
N SER A 306 -8.56 1.21 -4.75
CA SER A 306 -8.30 1.31 -3.33
C SER A 306 -9.21 0.37 -2.56
N ASP A 307 -8.87 0.12 -1.31
CA ASP A 307 -9.77 -0.52 -0.36
C ASP A 307 -11.09 0.27 -0.20
N LEU A 308 -12.12 -0.38 0.36
CA LEU A 308 -13.45 0.23 0.50
C LEU A 308 -13.47 1.50 1.38
N PRO A 309 -12.78 1.55 2.54
CA PRO A 309 -12.65 2.78 3.32
C PRO A 309 -12.07 3.95 2.53
N ALA A 310 -10.89 3.80 1.92
CA ALA A 310 -10.25 4.87 1.18
C ALA A 310 -11.06 5.22 -0.06
N LYS A 311 -11.67 4.22 -0.73
CA LYS A 311 -12.55 4.43 -1.88
C LYS A 311 -13.65 5.42 -1.51
N SER A 312 -14.36 5.16 -0.41
CA SER A 312 -15.45 6.03 0.03
C SER A 312 -15.01 7.45 0.37
N LEU A 313 -13.81 7.62 0.91
CA LEU A 313 -13.22 8.93 1.20
C LEU A 313 -12.90 9.67 -0.09
N PHE A 314 -12.14 9.04 -0.99
CA PHE A 314 -11.70 9.66 -2.24
C PHE A 314 -12.82 9.91 -3.22
N THR A 315 -13.84 9.05 -3.27
CA THR A 315 -15.00 9.26 -4.14
C THR A 315 -16.05 10.19 -3.53
N GLU A 316 -15.85 10.70 -2.32
CA GLU A 316 -16.85 11.47 -1.57
C GLU A 316 -18.19 10.74 -1.50
N THR A 317 -18.16 9.44 -1.16
CA THR A 317 -19.35 8.63 -0.94
C THR A 317 -19.49 8.21 0.51
N ILE A 318 -20.66 7.73 0.89
CA ILE A 318 -20.85 7.14 2.21
C ILE A 318 -19.98 5.89 2.35
N HIS A 319 -19.63 5.61 3.61
CA HIS A 319 -18.82 4.46 3.96
C HIS A 319 -19.53 3.17 3.54
N PHE A 320 -18.77 2.09 3.30
CA PHE A 320 -19.29 0.82 2.75
C PHE A 320 -20.46 0.19 3.55
N ASN A 321 -20.63 0.59 4.82
CA ASN A 321 -21.72 0.17 5.71
C ASN A 321 -22.97 1.09 5.67
N GLY A 322 -23.11 1.99 4.70
CA GLY A 322 -24.26 2.89 4.59
C GLY A 322 -25.41 2.35 3.71
N TYR A 323 -26.56 3.04 3.71
CA TYR A 323 -27.78 2.64 2.97
C TYR A 323 -27.64 2.65 1.42
N PHE A 324 -26.65 3.37 0.88
CA PHE A 324 -26.39 3.53 -0.57
C PHE A 324 -24.88 3.56 -0.88
N ALA A 325 -24.11 2.69 -0.23
CA ALA A 325 -22.66 2.75 -0.25
C ALA A 325 -22.00 2.19 -1.52
N CYS A 326 -22.74 1.46 -2.34
CA CYS A 326 -22.22 0.99 -3.61
C CYS A 326 -21.91 2.19 -4.54
N THR A 327 -20.73 2.21 -5.13
CA THR A 327 -20.33 3.22 -6.11
C THR A 327 -20.96 2.94 -7.48
N ASN A 328 -21.14 1.65 -7.81
CA ASN A 328 -21.58 1.19 -9.13
C ASN A 328 -23.10 1.11 -9.28
N CYS A 329 -23.87 1.01 -8.21
CA CYS A 329 -25.32 0.90 -8.28
C CYS A 329 -26.04 1.81 -7.28
N ILE A 330 -27.33 2.01 -7.52
CA ILE A 330 -28.23 2.85 -6.71
C ILE A 330 -29.07 1.98 -5.75
N THR A 331 -28.64 0.74 -5.49
CA THR A 331 -29.39 -0.18 -4.64
C THR A 331 -29.34 0.26 -3.19
N GLU A 332 -30.53 0.46 -2.60
CA GLU A 332 -30.67 0.68 -1.18
C GLU A 332 -30.45 -0.63 -0.41
N SER A 333 -29.65 -0.59 0.65
CA SER A 333 -29.49 -1.70 1.57
C SER A 333 -30.56 -1.68 2.67
N THR A 334 -30.64 -2.75 3.44
CA THR A 334 -31.63 -2.92 4.51
C THR A 334 -30.92 -3.19 5.83
N LEU A 335 -31.49 -2.72 6.94
CA LEU A 335 -30.98 -3.03 8.28
C LEU A 335 -31.49 -4.40 8.70
N TYR A 336 -30.58 -5.34 8.92
CA TYR A 336 -30.88 -6.68 9.41
C TYR A 336 -29.99 -7.00 10.60
N LYS A 337 -30.58 -7.29 11.76
CA LYS A 337 -29.85 -7.63 13.00
C LYS A 337 -28.70 -6.64 13.31
N LYS A 338 -28.99 -5.34 13.25
CA LYS A 338 -28.02 -4.23 13.46
C LYS A 338 -26.88 -4.16 12.42
N GLN A 339 -27.01 -4.85 11.28
CA GLN A 339 -26.06 -4.81 10.18
C GLN A 339 -26.75 -4.32 8.91
N ILE A 340 -26.04 -3.53 8.12
CA ILE A 340 -26.52 -3.08 6.82
C ILE A 340 -26.20 -4.15 5.79
N ILE A 341 -27.25 -4.70 5.16
CA ILE A 341 -27.15 -5.78 4.18
C ILE A 341 -27.71 -5.35 2.83
N TYR A 342 -26.99 -5.70 1.76
CA TYR A 342 -27.45 -5.50 0.40
C TYR A 342 -28.18 -6.76 -0.07
N PRO A 343 -29.50 -6.72 -0.31
CA PRO A 343 -30.23 -7.89 -0.75
C PRO A 343 -29.73 -8.34 -2.13
N TYR A 344 -29.45 -9.64 -2.28
CA TYR A 344 -29.16 -10.20 -3.60
C TYR A 344 -30.44 -10.19 -4.44
N ARG A 345 -30.40 -9.53 -5.60
CA ARG A 345 -31.55 -9.36 -6.50
C ARG A 345 -31.32 -9.99 -7.88
N ASN A 346 -30.68 -11.15 -7.95
CA ASN A 346 -30.37 -11.83 -9.23
C ASN A 346 -29.72 -10.90 -10.27
N ASN A 347 -28.79 -10.05 -9.84
CA ASN A 347 -28.13 -9.02 -10.67
C ASN A 347 -29.06 -7.97 -11.32
N ASN A 348 -30.31 -7.87 -10.88
CA ASN A 348 -31.25 -6.82 -11.32
C ASN A 348 -31.08 -5.55 -10.47
N TYR A 349 -29.89 -4.96 -10.52
CA TYR A 349 -29.60 -3.69 -9.86
C TYR A 349 -29.59 -2.55 -10.88
N MET A 350 -30.03 -1.37 -10.45
CA MET A 350 -29.92 -0.16 -11.25
C MET A 350 -28.48 0.38 -11.16
N SER A 351 -27.74 0.26 -12.25
CA SER A 351 -26.39 0.82 -12.36
C SER A 351 -26.40 2.34 -12.31
N ARG A 352 -25.42 2.91 -11.62
CA ARG A 352 -25.16 4.35 -11.61
C ARG A 352 -24.30 4.68 -12.84
N ASN A 353 -24.60 5.79 -13.52
CA ASN A 353 -23.72 6.32 -14.56
C ASN A 353 -23.04 7.62 -14.12
N HIS A 354 -22.10 8.09 -14.94
CA HIS A 354 -21.29 9.27 -14.66
C HIS A 354 -22.11 10.55 -14.53
N GLU A 355 -23.03 10.77 -15.47
CA GLU A 355 -23.85 11.96 -15.53
C GLU A 355 -24.76 12.06 -14.31
N GLN A 356 -25.34 10.93 -13.88
CA GLN A 356 -26.11 10.79 -12.65
C GLN A 356 -25.25 11.08 -11.42
N PHE A 357 -24.05 10.48 -11.32
CA PHE A 357 -23.14 10.72 -10.20
C PHE A 357 -22.82 12.21 -10.05
N VAL A 358 -22.43 12.86 -11.15
CA VAL A 358 -22.08 14.29 -11.17
C VAL A 358 -23.29 15.16 -10.83
N LYS A 359 -24.49 14.82 -11.33
CA LYS A 359 -25.72 15.54 -11.01
C LYS A 359 -26.02 15.46 -9.51
N THR A 360 -25.96 14.27 -8.92
CA THR A 360 -26.20 14.07 -7.49
C THR A 360 -25.14 14.75 -6.64
N ALA A 361 -23.87 14.74 -7.04
CA ALA A 361 -22.81 15.49 -6.35
C ALA A 361 -23.08 17.01 -6.35
N LYS A 362 -23.56 17.58 -7.48
CA LYS A 362 -23.98 19.00 -7.56
C LYS A 362 -25.13 19.31 -6.62
N GLU A 363 -26.11 18.42 -6.56
CA GLU A 363 -27.26 18.56 -5.67
C GLU A 363 -26.82 18.61 -4.19
N VAL A 364 -25.92 17.73 -3.78
CA VAL A 364 -25.40 17.70 -2.40
C VAL A 364 -24.66 18.99 -2.05
N GLU A 365 -23.84 19.52 -2.96
CA GLU A 365 -23.15 20.81 -2.76
C GLU A 365 -24.13 21.98 -2.61
N LEU A 366 -25.21 22.00 -3.40
CA LEU A 366 -26.23 23.04 -3.33
C LEU A 366 -26.96 22.99 -1.98
N ILE A 367 -27.36 21.80 -1.53
CA ILE A 367 -28.04 21.60 -0.24
C ILE A 367 -27.11 21.99 0.93
N SER A 368 -25.84 21.57 0.87
CA SER A 368 -24.88 21.80 1.97
C SER A 368 -24.57 23.29 2.19
N ARG A 369 -24.67 24.12 1.14
CA ARG A 369 -24.47 25.58 1.25
C ARG A 369 -25.63 26.31 1.94
N VAL A 370 -26.84 25.75 1.86
CA VAL A 370 -28.04 26.40 2.40
C VAL A 370 -28.17 26.17 3.91
N ASP A 371 -27.86 24.96 4.38
CA ASP A 371 -28.17 24.55 5.77
C ASP A 371 -27.06 24.85 6.78
N GLY A 372 -25.83 25.20 6.34
CA GLY A 372 -24.68 25.45 7.21
C GLY A 372 -24.27 24.26 8.11
N LYS A 373 -24.92 23.11 7.95
CA LYS A 373 -24.69 21.86 8.70
C LYS A 373 -24.01 20.85 7.77
N TYR A 374 -23.18 19.99 8.37
CA TYR A 374 -22.40 18.96 7.67
C TYR A 374 -23.27 18.09 6.74
N ALA A 375 -22.67 17.71 5.61
CA ALA A 375 -23.32 17.16 4.42
C ALA A 375 -24.28 16.00 4.69
N LYS A 376 -25.57 16.21 4.36
CA LYS A 376 -26.49 15.12 4.06
C LYS A 376 -26.05 14.48 2.74
N SER A 377 -25.82 13.17 2.75
CA SER A 377 -25.58 12.46 1.49
C SER A 377 -26.89 12.28 0.72
N VAL A 378 -26.87 12.46 -0.60
CA VAL A 378 -28.00 12.11 -1.48
C VAL A 378 -27.64 10.82 -2.21
N VAL A 379 -28.43 9.77 -2.00
CA VAL A 379 -28.21 8.43 -2.61
C VAL A 379 -26.76 7.96 -2.42
N GLY A 380 -26.22 8.17 -1.22
CA GLY A 380 -24.88 7.74 -0.82
C GLY A 380 -23.71 8.59 -1.35
N ILE A 381 -23.96 9.69 -2.06
CA ILE A 381 -22.93 10.65 -2.46
C ILE A 381 -22.90 11.81 -1.46
N LYS A 382 -21.72 12.18 -0.96
CA LYS A 382 -21.49 13.24 0.05
C LYS A 382 -21.08 14.58 -0.56
N GLY A 383 -20.61 14.61 -1.80
CA GLY A 383 -20.19 15.86 -2.44
C GLY A 383 -19.34 15.65 -3.69
N PHE A 384 -18.62 16.70 -4.09
CA PHE A 384 -17.73 16.65 -5.24
C PHE A 384 -16.34 16.11 -4.90
N SER A 385 -16.03 14.94 -5.43
CA SER A 385 -14.67 14.44 -5.40
C SER A 385 -13.76 15.24 -6.35
N SER A 386 -12.57 15.56 -5.88
CA SER A 386 -11.51 16.17 -6.68
C SER A 386 -11.00 15.25 -7.81
N LEU A 387 -11.19 13.93 -7.67
CA LEU A 387 -10.82 12.91 -8.65
C LEU A 387 -11.76 12.86 -9.86
N LEU A 388 -12.96 13.44 -9.78
CA LEU A 388 -13.87 13.57 -10.95
C LEU A 388 -13.27 14.38 -12.11
N LYS A 389 -12.17 15.12 -11.86
CA LYS A 389 -11.40 15.81 -12.91
C LYS A 389 -10.57 14.85 -13.77
N LEU A 390 -10.24 13.68 -13.23
CA LEU A 390 -9.37 12.68 -13.84
C LEU A 390 -10.15 11.44 -14.29
N PHE A 391 -11.25 11.12 -13.60
CA PHE A 391 -11.92 9.83 -13.72
C PHE A 391 -13.42 9.97 -13.95
N ARG A 392 -13.96 9.06 -14.74
CA ARG A 392 -15.39 8.83 -14.95
C ARG A 392 -15.91 7.86 -13.90
N TYR A 393 -16.78 8.34 -13.03
CA TYR A 393 -17.43 7.49 -12.04
C TYR A 393 -18.68 6.83 -12.61
N PRO A 394 -19.03 5.59 -12.23
CA PRO A 394 -18.20 4.66 -11.47
C PRO A 394 -17.16 3.89 -12.31
N ASP A 395 -17.20 4.03 -13.64
CA ASP A 395 -16.48 3.18 -14.60
C ASP A 395 -14.97 3.06 -14.35
N ASP A 396 -14.31 4.15 -13.98
CA ASP A 396 -12.86 4.20 -13.75
C ASP A 396 -12.48 3.89 -12.28
N ILE A 397 -13.46 3.59 -11.41
CA ILE A 397 -13.26 3.32 -9.98
C ILE A 397 -13.41 1.83 -9.70
N ILE A 398 -12.30 1.12 -9.84
CA ILE A 398 -12.26 -0.33 -9.76
C ILE A 398 -12.24 -0.80 -8.30
N TYR A 399 -12.78 -1.99 -8.05
CA TYR A 399 -12.70 -2.62 -6.74
C TYR A 399 -11.33 -3.28 -6.55
N ASP A 400 -10.76 -3.10 -5.37
CA ASP A 400 -9.58 -3.83 -4.97
C ASP A 400 -9.92 -5.31 -4.70
N TYR A 401 -9.52 -6.17 -5.63
CA TYR A 401 -9.74 -7.61 -5.55
C TYR A 401 -9.02 -8.26 -4.36
N MET A 402 -7.82 -7.78 -4.02
CA MET A 402 -7.05 -8.29 -2.88
C MET A 402 -7.79 -8.05 -1.57
N HIS A 403 -8.21 -6.81 -1.32
CA HIS A 403 -8.90 -6.49 -0.09
C HIS A 403 -10.33 -7.03 -0.08
N LEU A 404 -11.05 -6.98 -1.21
CA LEU A 404 -12.44 -7.43 -1.26
C LEU A 404 -12.54 -8.96 -1.19
N ILE A 405 -11.86 -9.67 -2.08
CA ILE A 405 -12.05 -11.13 -2.25
C ILE A 405 -11.12 -11.91 -1.33
N TRP A 406 -9.81 -11.70 -1.45
CA TRP A 406 -8.84 -12.53 -0.75
C TRP A 406 -8.81 -12.30 0.75
N LEU A 407 -8.84 -11.04 1.20
CA LEU A 407 -8.75 -10.73 2.62
C LEU A 407 -10.07 -10.90 3.37
N ASN A 408 -11.21 -10.66 2.71
CA ASN A 408 -12.51 -10.65 3.38
C ASN A 408 -13.39 -11.85 3.00
N HIS A 409 -13.70 -12.05 1.72
CA HIS A 409 -14.67 -13.07 1.30
C HIS A 409 -14.12 -14.49 1.44
N VAL A 410 -12.90 -14.77 0.98
CA VAL A 410 -12.32 -16.12 1.02
C VAL A 410 -12.23 -16.67 2.45
N PRO A 411 -11.69 -15.96 3.46
CA PRO A 411 -11.68 -16.45 4.84
C PRO A 411 -13.08 -16.67 5.41
N THR A 412 -14.03 -15.80 5.07
CA THR A 412 -15.43 -15.94 5.50
C THR A 412 -16.07 -17.19 4.91
N LEU A 413 -15.85 -17.45 3.62
CA LEU A 413 -16.36 -18.64 2.93
C LEU A 413 -15.71 -19.90 3.48
N LEU A 414 -14.39 -19.92 3.67
CA LEU A 414 -13.66 -21.02 4.28
C LEU A 414 -14.18 -21.33 5.68
N LYS A 415 -14.33 -20.31 6.53
CA LYS A 415 -14.86 -20.48 7.90
C LYS A 415 -16.27 -21.07 7.89
N ARG A 416 -17.12 -20.64 6.97
CA ARG A 416 -18.48 -21.20 6.82
C ARG A 416 -18.46 -22.62 6.30
N PHE A 417 -17.63 -22.90 5.28
CA PHE A 417 -17.49 -24.22 4.70
C PHE A 417 -16.99 -25.23 5.75
N ILE A 418 -15.90 -24.90 6.45
CA ILE A 418 -15.38 -25.72 7.56
C ILE A 418 -16.44 -25.92 8.64
N GLY A 419 -17.23 -24.89 8.95
CA GLY A 419 -18.33 -25.00 9.93
C GLY A 419 -19.46 -25.95 9.52
N ILE A 420 -19.56 -26.34 8.25
CA ILE A 420 -20.54 -27.32 7.75
C ILE A 420 -19.97 -28.74 7.80
N LEU A 421 -18.65 -28.90 7.79
CA LEU A 421 -17.99 -30.22 7.79
C LEU A 421 -18.16 -30.91 9.16
N SER A 422 -18.44 -32.22 9.13
CA SER A 422 -18.42 -33.03 10.34
C SER A 422 -16.99 -33.30 10.78
N LYS A 423 -16.79 -33.72 12.05
CA LYS A 423 -15.47 -34.18 12.52
C LYS A 423 -14.89 -35.31 11.67
N ASN A 424 -15.74 -36.19 11.14
CA ASN A 424 -15.30 -37.28 10.27
C ASN A 424 -14.82 -36.77 8.92
N ASP A 425 -15.50 -35.77 8.34
CA ASP A 425 -15.09 -35.14 7.08
C ASP A 425 -13.74 -34.43 7.25
N ILE A 426 -13.56 -33.71 8.36
CA ILE A 426 -12.28 -33.04 8.69
C ILE A 426 -11.17 -34.09 8.83
N ASN A 427 -11.39 -35.15 9.61
CA ASN A 427 -10.39 -36.22 9.77
C ASN A 427 -10.06 -36.92 8.44
N ALA A 428 -11.04 -37.10 7.56
CA ALA A 428 -10.84 -37.67 6.23
C ALA A 428 -9.99 -36.74 5.36
N ILE A 429 -10.28 -35.43 5.36
CA ILE A 429 -9.46 -34.43 4.66
C ILE A 429 -8.04 -34.43 5.21
N ASP A 430 -7.87 -34.37 6.54
CA ASP A 430 -6.56 -34.39 7.19
C ASP A 430 -5.76 -35.66 6.86
N SER A 431 -6.44 -36.81 6.73
CA SER A 431 -5.78 -38.06 6.33
C SER A 431 -5.31 -38.09 4.87
N LEU A 432 -5.92 -37.27 4.00
CA LEU A 432 -5.55 -37.12 2.59
C LEU A 432 -4.44 -36.07 2.39
N LEU A 433 -4.21 -35.22 3.39
CA LEU A 433 -3.15 -34.22 3.37
C LEU A 433 -1.86 -34.84 3.91
N PRO A 434 -0.80 -35.02 3.08
CA PRO A 434 0.49 -35.46 3.58
C PRO A 434 1.00 -34.46 4.62
N GLY A 435 1.63 -34.93 5.69
CA GLY A 435 1.86 -34.23 6.97
C GLY A 435 2.59 -32.87 6.98
N ASP A 436 2.87 -32.26 5.83
CA ASP A 436 3.39 -30.88 5.67
C ASP A 436 2.84 -30.19 4.39
N GLY A 437 1.77 -30.73 3.79
CA GLY A 437 1.26 -30.30 2.49
C GLY A 437 0.41 -29.03 2.55
N VAL A 438 0.76 -28.04 1.73
CA VAL A 438 -0.06 -26.85 1.48
C VAL A 438 -1.35 -27.27 0.78
N VAL A 439 -2.50 -27.01 1.42
CA VAL A 439 -3.82 -27.23 0.80
C VAL A 439 -4.09 -26.12 -0.20
N VAL A 440 -4.13 -26.47 -1.49
CA VAL A 440 -4.65 -25.58 -2.53
C VAL A 440 -6.15 -25.85 -2.66
N LEU A 441 -6.96 -24.90 -2.19
CA LEU A 441 -8.39 -24.93 -2.40
C LEU A 441 -8.68 -24.36 -3.80
N CYS A 442 -9.00 -25.22 -4.77
CA CYS A 442 -9.54 -24.78 -6.05
C CYS A 442 -11.03 -24.45 -5.85
N ILE A 443 -11.36 -23.15 -5.89
CA ILE A 443 -12.74 -22.63 -5.85
C ILE A 443 -13.21 -22.35 -7.27
#